data_AF-A0A9D5WHT3-F1
#
_entry.id   AF-A0A9D5WHT3-F1
#
_cell.length_a   1.000
_cell.length_b   1.000
_cell.length_c   1.000
_cell.angle_alpha   90.00
_cell.angle_beta   90.00
_cell.angle_gamma   90.00
#
_symmetry.space_group_name_H-M   'P 1'
#
loop_
_entity.id
_entity.type
_entity.pdbx_description
1 polymer ?
#
loop_
_entity_poly.entity_id
_entity_poly.type
_entity_poly.pdbx_seq_one_letter_code
_entity_poly.pdbx_strand_id
1 'polypeptide(L)' 'MKFKLKKNGKYILGDDFNWSDINNKSIEENALEKNDYDVYLLEWKWLDGANDVKAGFNQSKYKLNIEIKAKS' A
#
# COMPACT_ATOMS: atom_id res chain seq x y z
N MET A 1 1.19 -2.15 11.65
CA MET A 1 1.81 -2.27 10.32
C MET A 1 1.76 -0.91 9.65
N LYS A 2 2.84 -0.48 9.00
CA LYS A 2 2.87 0.73 8.18
C LYS A 2 3.25 0.41 6.75
N PHE A 3 2.85 1.27 5.81
CA PHE A 3 3.09 1.05 4.39
C PHE A 3 3.42 2.35 3.64
N LYS A 4 3.97 2.18 2.44
CA LYS A 4 4.14 3.19 1.41
C LYS A 4 3.72 2.60 0.08
N LEU A 5 3.27 3.43 -0.84
CA LEU A 5 2.86 3.01 -2.16
C LEU A 5 3.43 3.97 -3.20
N LYS A 6 4.14 3.42 -4.20
CA LYS A 6 4.56 4.16 -5.38
C LYS A 6 3.66 3.84 -6.56
N LYS A 7 3.42 4.83 -7.40
CA LYS A 7 2.86 4.74 -8.74
C LYS A 7 3.88 5.30 -9.72
N ASN A 8 4.26 4.54 -10.73
CA ASN A 8 5.24 4.92 -11.75
C ASN A 8 6.54 5.50 -11.14
N GLY A 9 7.03 4.87 -10.07
CA GLY A 9 8.24 5.27 -9.37
C GLY A 9 8.09 6.44 -8.39
N LYS A 10 6.93 7.10 -8.30
CA LYS A 10 6.66 8.21 -7.38
C LYS A 10 5.75 7.78 -6.23
N TYR A 11 6.05 8.20 -5.00
CA TYR A 11 5.17 7.92 -3.87
C TYR A 11 3.82 8.63 -4.01
N ILE A 12 2.74 7.84 -3.93
CA ILE A 12 1.37 8.34 -3.83
C ILE A 12 0.80 8.19 -2.42
N LEU A 13 1.40 7.31 -1.60
CA LEU A 13 1.14 7.21 -0.16
C LEU A 13 2.46 7.01 0.59
N GLY A 14 2.71 7.82 1.61
CA GLY A 14 4.01 7.90 2.29
C GLY A 14 5.04 8.68 1.47
N ASP A 15 6.29 8.68 1.92
CA ASP A 15 7.44 9.27 1.21
C ASP A 15 8.73 8.53 1.61
N ASP A 16 9.90 8.97 1.14
CA ASP A 16 11.19 8.33 1.44
C ASP A 16 11.45 8.15 2.95
N PHE A 17 10.98 9.07 3.79
CA PHE A 17 11.23 9.09 5.23
C PHE A 17 10.02 8.66 6.07
N ASN A 18 8.81 8.87 5.57
CA ASN A 18 7.57 8.70 6.33
C ASN A 18 6.73 7.52 5.83
N TRP A 19 6.29 6.70 6.78
CA TRP A 19 5.41 5.57 6.53
C TRP A 19 3.96 5.92 6.90
N SER A 20 3.00 5.55 6.06
CA SER A 20 1.57 5.75 6.31
C SER A 20 0.96 4.59 7.10
N ASP A 21 -0.07 4.90 7.90
CA ASP A 21 -0.90 3.89 8.56
C ASP A 21 -1.97 3.35 7.61
N ILE A 22 -2.27 2.04 7.72
CA ILE A 22 -3.17 1.29 6.82
C ILE A 22 -4.65 1.71 6.90
N ASN A 23 -5.01 2.59 7.82
CA ASN A 23 -6.41 2.90 8.09
C ASN A 23 -7.04 3.67 6.91
N ASN A 24 -8.01 3.01 6.25
CA ASN A 24 -8.98 3.53 5.28
C ASN A 24 -8.46 4.65 4.36
N LYS A 25 -7.32 4.42 3.70
CA LYS A 25 -6.88 5.31 2.61
C LYS A 25 -7.48 4.83 1.29
N SER A 26 -8.33 5.67 0.72
CA SER A 26 -8.81 5.56 -0.66
C SER A 26 -7.82 6.30 -1.57
N ILE A 27 -7.52 5.72 -2.73
CA ILE A 27 -6.76 6.37 -3.79
C ILE A 27 -7.75 6.53 -4.94
N GLU A 28 -8.11 7.75 -5.25
CA GLU A 28 -8.87 8.06 -6.46
C GLU A 28 -7.89 8.10 -7.63
N GLU A 29 -8.00 7.12 -8.53
CA GLU A 29 -7.13 7.04 -9.70
C GLU A 29 -7.67 7.87 -10.87
N ASN A 30 -6.72 8.46 -11.61
CA ASN A 30 -6.99 9.11 -12.89
C ASN A 30 -7.27 8.07 -13.98
N ALA A 31 -7.93 8.50 -15.06
CA ALA A 31 -8.18 7.65 -16.22
C ALA A 31 -6.86 7.16 -16.84
N LEU A 32 -6.75 5.85 -17.07
CA LEU A 32 -5.70 5.25 -17.88
C LEU A 32 -6.03 5.47 -19.36
N GLU A 33 -5.11 6.08 -20.10
CA GLU A 33 -5.27 6.27 -21.54
C GLU A 33 -4.98 4.99 -22.34
N LYS A 34 -5.33 5.01 -23.64
CA LYS A 34 -5.12 3.86 -24.52
C LYS A 34 -3.62 3.56 -24.66
N ASN A 35 -3.23 2.31 -24.46
CA ASN A 35 -1.84 1.82 -24.44
C ASN A 35 -1.00 2.37 -23.28
N ASP A 36 -1.62 2.97 -22.27
CA ASP A 36 -0.93 3.39 -21.06
C ASP A 36 -1.02 2.31 -19.97
N TYR A 37 -0.07 2.33 -19.05
CA TYR A 37 -0.04 1.42 -17.91
C TYR A 37 0.56 2.10 -16.67
N ASP A 38 -0.03 1.80 -15.53
CA ASP A 38 0.48 2.24 -14.24
C ASP A 38 1.16 1.09 -13.51
N VAL A 39 2.36 1.34 -12.98
CA VAL A 39 3.12 0.40 -12.17
C VAL A 39 3.01 0.80 -10.70
N TYR A 40 2.46 -0.10 -9.89
CA TYR A 40 2.36 0.08 -8.45
C TYR A 40 3.42 -0.74 -7.70
N LEU A 41 4.13 -0.10 -6.78
CA LEU A 41 5.05 -0.76 -5.85
C LEU A 41 4.59 -0.52 -4.41
N LEU A 42 4.17 -1.58 -3.74
CA LEU A 42 3.77 -1.56 -2.34
C LEU A 42 4.97 -1.93 -1.46
N GLU A 43 5.33 -1.04 -0.53
CA GLU A 43 6.35 -1.27 0.48
C GLU A 43 5.66 -1.32 1.86
N TRP A 44 5.95 -2.32 2.71
CA TRP A 44 5.37 -2.42 4.05
C TRP A 44 6.38 -2.81 5.10
N LYS A 45 6.13 -2.39 6.35
CA LYS A 45 6.89 -2.82 7.53
C LYS A 45 6.02 -3.04 8.75
N TRP A 46 6.49 -3.92 9.61
CA TRP A 46 6.02 -4.01 10.98
C TRP A 46 6.69 -2.90 11.81
N LEU A 47 5.92 -2.29 12.71
CA LEU A 47 6.51 -1.51 13.80
C LEU A 47 6.31 -2.36 15.03
N ASP A 48 7.41 -2.85 15.58
CA ASP A 48 7.39 -3.65 16.78
C ASP A 48 6.90 -2.78 17.95
N GLY A 49 6.00 -3.32 18.77
CA GLY A 49 5.52 -2.66 19.98
C GLY A 49 6.54 -2.78 21.10
N ALA A 50 6.47 -1.92 22.11
CA ALA A 50 7.37 -1.95 23.28
C ALA A 50 7.38 -3.30 24.05
N ASN A 51 6.46 -4.23 23.73
CA ASN A 51 6.34 -5.56 24.32
C ASN A 51 6.69 -6.71 23.34
N ASP A 52 7.41 -6.46 22.24
CA ASP A 52 7.93 -7.50 21.35
C ASP A 52 9.14 -8.23 21.97
N VAL A 53 8.87 -9.02 23.02
CA VAL A 53 9.88 -9.86 23.68
C VAL A 53 9.78 -11.33 23.22
N LYS A 54 8.76 -11.70 22.44
CA LYS A 54 8.61 -13.04 21.86
C LYS A 54 7.96 -12.97 20.48
N ALA A 55 8.62 -13.57 19.48
CA ALA A 55 8.04 -13.77 18.15
C ALA A 55 6.81 -14.68 18.26
N GLY A 56 5.63 -14.08 18.37
CA GLY A 56 4.36 -14.77 18.19
C GLY A 56 4.13 -14.96 16.69
N PHE A 57 4.21 -16.20 16.20
CA PHE A 57 3.82 -16.55 14.84
C PHE A 57 2.30 -16.38 14.69
N ASN A 58 1.87 -15.17 14.35
CA ASN A 58 0.48 -14.87 14.09
C ASN A 58 0.24 -14.85 12.58
N GLN A 59 -0.24 -15.96 12.02
CA GLN A 59 -0.64 -16.05 10.61
C GLN A 59 -1.93 -15.24 10.38
N SER A 60 -1.79 -13.93 10.36
CA SER A 60 -2.89 -13.04 10.05
C SER A 60 -3.19 -13.13 8.55
N LYS A 61 -4.45 -13.43 8.20
CA LYS A 61 -4.91 -13.45 6.81
C LYS A 61 -5.24 -12.02 6.38
N TYR A 62 -4.39 -11.44 5.54
CA TYR A 62 -4.65 -10.13 4.93
C TYR A 62 -5.24 -10.32 3.53
N LYS A 63 -6.33 -9.60 3.23
CA LYS A 63 -6.95 -9.58 1.90
C LYS A 63 -6.68 -8.24 1.24
N LEU A 64 -5.86 -8.23 0.20
CA LEU A 64 -5.73 -7.09 -0.71
C LEU A 64 -6.83 -7.20 -1.76
N ASN A 65 -7.73 -6.21 -1.83
CA ASN A 65 -8.71 -6.11 -2.89
C ASN A 65 -8.26 -5.02 -3.86
N ILE A 66 -8.04 -5.39 -5.13
CA ILE A 66 -7.74 -4.45 -6.21
C ILE A 66 -8.96 -4.45 -7.12
N GLU A 67 -9.58 -3.29 -7.32
CA GLU A 67 -10.73 -3.13 -8.22
C GLU A 67 -10.31 -2.25 -9.41
N ILE A 68 -10.41 -2.77 -10.62
CA ILE A 68 -10.14 -2.03 -11.86
C ILE A 68 -11.48 -1.79 -12.56
N LYS A 69 -11.84 -0.52 -12.76
CA LYS A 69 -13.05 -0.12 -13.48
C LYS A 69 -12.68 0.53 -14.80
N ALA A 70 -13.10 -0.06 -15.91
CA ALA A 70 -13.15 0.63 -17.20
C ALA A 70 -14.47 1.40 -17.29
N LYS A 71 -14.42 2.71 -17.56
CA LYS A 71 -15.61 3.49 -17.93
C LYS A 71 -15.70 3.52 -19.45
N SER A 72 -16.80 3.00 -19.99
CA SER A 72 -17.19 3.06 -21.40
C SER A 72 -17.84 4.39 -21.74
#